data_AF-A0A3C0J1G5-F1
#
_entry.id   AF-A0A3C0J1G5-F1
#
_cell.length_a   1.000
_cell.length_b   1.000
_cell.length_c   1.000
_cell.angle_alpha   90.00
_cell.angle_beta   90.00
_cell.angle_gamma   90.00
#
_symmetry.space_group_name_H-M   'P 1'
#
loop_
_entity.id
_entity.type
_entity.pdbx_description
1 polymer ?
#
loop_
_entity_poly.entity_id
_entity_poly.type
_entity_poly.pdbx_seq_one_letter_code
_entity_poly.pdbx_strand_id
1 'polypeptide(L)'
;MHALSIRSTARKAASELGRALGDVNVIVAHLGSGISICPVKAGLMVDANGADDEGPFSPERAGSLPMADLVSLCYSGRYTQAELISKITRKAGLCGHLGTTDAQDVERMIQEGDAHALEVAQAMAYQIAKEIGAMATVLSGEVDAVALTGGLAAWRRLVDDVTRRCEFIAPIMVFPGENEMEALAVSAMLVLEGQEQAGQYGARPMQ
;
A
#
# COMPACT_ATOMS: atom_id res chain seq x y z
N MET A 1 2.17 -5.63 -6.85
CA MET A 1 2.79 -4.88 -5.74
C MET A 1 3.62 -3.72 -6.28
N HIS A 2 3.80 -2.65 -5.51
CA HIS A 2 4.56 -1.46 -5.90
C HIS A 2 6.03 -1.53 -5.45
N ALA A 3 6.78 -2.55 -5.91
CA ALA A 3 8.10 -2.89 -5.38
C ALA A 3 9.14 -1.76 -5.44
N LEU A 4 9.17 -0.99 -6.53
CA LEU A 4 10.08 0.16 -6.69
C LEU A 4 9.79 1.24 -5.63
N SER A 5 8.52 1.63 -5.50
CA SER A 5 8.10 2.63 -4.51
C SER A 5 8.34 2.16 -3.08
N ILE A 6 8.07 0.89 -2.78
CA ILE A 6 8.32 0.29 -1.46
C ILE A 6 9.81 0.37 -1.10
N ARG A 7 10.69 -0.12 -1.98
CA ARG A 7 12.15 -0.11 -1.72
C ARG A 7 12.70 1.30 -1.59
N SER A 8 12.25 2.23 -2.44
CA SER A 8 12.68 3.64 -2.38
C SER A 8 12.22 4.30 -1.07
N THR A 9 10.96 4.09 -0.68
CA THR A 9 10.40 4.64 0.56
C THR A 9 11.09 4.07 1.80
N ALA A 10 11.37 2.76 1.83
CA ALA A 10 12.13 2.14 2.92
C ALA A 10 13.53 2.76 3.08
N ARG A 11 14.22 3.08 1.97
CA ARG A 11 15.51 3.80 2.02
C ARG A 11 15.36 5.21 2.58
N LYS A 12 14.32 5.95 2.17
CA LYS A 12 14.05 7.30 2.71
C LYS A 12 13.78 7.24 4.21
N ALA A 13 12.95 6.30 4.67
CA ALA A 13 12.70 6.08 6.09
C ALA A 13 13.98 5.73 6.86
N ALA A 14 14.81 4.82 6.35
CA ALA A 14 16.11 4.49 6.96
C ALA A 14 17.02 5.72 7.07
N SER A 15 17.07 6.56 6.02
CA SER A 15 17.83 7.81 6.01
C SER A 15 17.32 8.82 7.04
N GLU A 16 15.99 8.97 7.22
CA GLU A 16 15.41 9.83 8.26
C GLU A 16 15.73 9.32 9.67
N LEU A 17 15.86 8.00 9.84
CA LEU A 17 16.34 7.38 11.08
C LEU A 17 17.87 7.47 11.28
N GLY A 18 18.61 8.00 10.30
CA GLY A 18 20.07 8.08 10.33
C GLY A 18 20.77 6.71 10.30
N ARG A 19 20.13 5.68 9.71
CA ARG A 19 20.60 4.29 9.66
C ARG A 19 20.65 3.78 8.23
N ALA A 20 21.45 2.75 7.97
CA ALA A 20 21.43 2.06 6.68
C ALA A 20 20.14 1.23 6.54
N LEU A 21 19.68 1.03 5.30
CA LEU A 21 18.51 0.19 5.02
C LEU A 21 18.65 -1.24 5.57
N GLY A 22 19.87 -1.78 5.56
CA GLY A 22 20.19 -3.10 6.10
C GLY A 22 20.07 -3.21 7.62
N ASP A 23 19.99 -2.08 8.33
CA ASP A 23 19.97 -2.05 9.79
C ASP A 23 18.57 -1.78 10.35
N VAL A 24 17.55 -1.59 9.51
CA VAL A 24 16.19 -1.21 9.95
C VAL A 24 15.12 -2.18 9.49
N ASN A 25 14.03 -2.23 10.25
CA ASN A 25 12.78 -2.90 9.92
C ASN A 25 11.68 -1.86 9.71
N VAL A 26 11.15 -1.75 8.50
CA VAL A 26 10.15 -0.73 8.14
C VAL A 26 8.94 -1.40 7.51
N ILE A 27 7.74 -1.05 7.96
CA ILE A 27 6.51 -1.40 7.24
C ILE A 27 6.19 -0.28 6.27
N VAL A 28 6.21 -0.56 4.97
CA VAL A 28 5.87 0.44 3.95
C VAL A 28 4.47 0.19 3.44
N ALA A 29 3.59 1.19 3.55
CA ALA A 29 2.26 1.20 2.97
C ALA A 29 2.22 2.17 1.78
N HIS A 30 2.24 1.62 0.56
CA HIS A 30 1.99 2.36 -0.66
C HIS A 30 0.49 2.47 -0.90
N LEU A 31 -0.04 3.69 -0.83
CA LEU A 31 -1.45 4.03 -0.92
C LEU A 31 -1.74 4.73 -2.26
N GLY A 32 -2.04 3.94 -3.29
CA GLY A 32 -2.32 4.42 -4.65
C GLY A 32 -3.63 3.89 -5.23
N SER A 33 -3.69 3.74 -6.55
CA SER A 33 -4.82 3.07 -7.23
C SER A 33 -4.97 1.62 -6.78
N GLY A 34 -3.87 0.98 -6.40
CA GLY A 34 -3.82 -0.21 -5.55
C GLY A 34 -3.11 0.08 -4.24
N ILE A 35 -3.34 -0.76 -3.24
CA ILE A 35 -2.67 -0.64 -1.94
C ILE A 35 -1.72 -1.82 -1.77
N SER A 36 -0.45 -1.52 -1.48
CA SER A 36 0.56 -2.54 -1.13
C SER A 36 1.18 -2.20 0.20
N ILE A 37 1.16 -3.15 1.13
CA ILE A 37 1.69 -3.02 2.48
C ILE A 37 2.69 -4.15 2.67
N CYS A 38 3.94 -3.78 2.92
CA CYS A 38 5.08 -4.67 2.83
C CYS A 38 6.05 -4.43 3.99
N PRO A 39 6.35 -5.45 4.81
CA PRO A 39 7.42 -5.39 5.79
C PRO A 39 8.76 -5.57 5.09
N VAL A 40 9.64 -4.59 5.31
CA VAL A 40 11.03 -4.59 4.87
C VAL A 40 11.90 -4.88 6.08
N LYS A 41 12.44 -6.11 6.17
CA LYS A 41 13.31 -6.57 7.25
C LYS A 41 14.77 -6.48 6.82
N ALA A 42 15.57 -5.63 7.45
CA ALA A 42 16.99 -5.46 7.11
C ALA A 42 17.22 -5.29 5.60
N GLY A 43 16.38 -4.45 4.96
CA GLY A 43 16.40 -4.18 3.52
C GLY A 43 15.80 -5.24 2.60
N LEU A 44 15.26 -6.33 3.13
CA LEU A 44 14.57 -7.36 2.36
C LEU A 44 13.06 -7.23 2.51
N MET A 45 12.33 -7.20 1.39
CA MET A 45 10.86 -7.34 1.40
C MET A 45 10.52 -8.81 1.68
N VAL A 46 10.05 -9.12 2.89
CA VAL A 46 9.89 -10.52 3.35
C VAL A 46 8.46 -11.05 3.22
N ASP A 47 7.49 -10.17 3.01
CA ASP A 47 6.08 -10.48 2.76
C ASP A 47 5.45 -9.31 1.98
N ALA A 48 4.25 -9.50 1.41
CA ALA A 48 3.44 -8.43 0.83
C ALA A 48 2.05 -8.95 0.44
N ASN A 49 1.02 -8.11 0.60
CA ASN A 49 -0.28 -8.36 -0.03
C ASN A 49 -0.23 -8.12 -1.56
N GLY A 50 -1.13 -8.79 -2.29
CA GLY A 50 -1.45 -8.51 -3.68
C GLY A 50 -2.13 -7.15 -3.88
N ALA A 51 -1.51 -6.24 -4.64
CA ALA A 51 -2.04 -4.88 -4.87
C ALA A 51 -3.37 -4.81 -5.64
N ASP A 52 -3.73 -5.88 -6.35
CA ASP A 52 -4.87 -5.89 -7.26
C ASP A 52 -6.11 -6.56 -6.65
N ASP A 53 -5.92 -7.54 -5.77
CA ASP A 53 -6.94 -8.49 -5.34
C ASP A 53 -6.83 -8.99 -3.88
N GLU A 54 -5.88 -8.45 -3.09
CA GLU A 54 -5.68 -8.85 -1.69
C GLU A 54 -5.47 -7.65 -0.77
N GLY A 55 -5.86 -7.80 0.50
CA GLY A 55 -5.67 -6.78 1.52
C GLY A 55 -6.75 -5.70 1.44
N PRO A 56 -6.41 -4.43 1.78
CA PRO A 56 -7.38 -3.34 1.82
C PRO A 56 -8.00 -3.03 0.45
N PHE A 57 -9.28 -2.68 0.44
CA PHE A 57 -9.86 -2.05 -0.75
C PHE A 57 -9.20 -0.69 -1.03
N SER A 58 -9.13 -0.31 -2.30
CA SER A 58 -8.44 0.89 -2.78
C SER A 58 -9.45 1.87 -3.42
N PRO A 59 -9.02 2.96 -4.10
CA PRO A 59 -9.95 3.82 -4.83
C PRO A 59 -10.77 3.08 -5.90
N GLU A 60 -10.20 2.09 -6.57
CA GLU A 60 -10.85 1.38 -7.71
C GLU A 60 -11.03 -0.14 -7.49
N ARG A 61 -10.43 -0.72 -6.44
CA ARG A 61 -10.35 -2.18 -6.22
C ARG A 61 -11.07 -2.61 -4.96
N ALA A 62 -11.60 -3.82 -4.98
CA ALA A 62 -12.38 -4.37 -3.87
C ALA A 62 -11.50 -4.86 -2.70
N GLY A 63 -10.21 -5.14 -2.93
CA GLY A 63 -9.38 -5.86 -1.96
C GLY A 63 -9.91 -7.26 -1.67
N SER A 64 -9.66 -7.77 -0.48
CA SER A 64 -10.14 -9.09 -0.06
C SER A 64 -11.66 -9.15 0.12
N LEU A 65 -12.29 -10.19 -0.44
CA LEU A 65 -13.73 -10.45 -0.35
C LEU A 65 -14.01 -11.83 0.27
N PRO A 66 -15.21 -12.05 0.86
CA PRO A 66 -15.62 -13.37 1.31
C PRO A 66 -15.69 -14.36 0.15
N MET A 67 -14.90 -15.44 0.24
CA MET A 67 -14.79 -16.43 -0.85
C MET A 67 -16.13 -17.09 -1.20
N ALA A 68 -16.95 -17.42 -0.21
CA ALA A 68 -18.24 -18.07 -0.43
C ALA A 68 -19.21 -17.18 -1.23
N ASP A 69 -19.26 -15.88 -0.92
CA ASP A 69 -20.11 -14.91 -1.62
C ASP A 69 -19.59 -14.64 -3.03
N LEU A 70 -18.27 -14.55 -3.21
CA LEU A 70 -17.66 -14.43 -4.52
C LEU A 70 -17.98 -15.65 -5.41
N VAL A 71 -17.87 -16.87 -4.86
CA VAL A 71 -18.24 -18.10 -5.57
C VAL A 71 -19.74 -18.10 -5.92
N SER A 72 -20.62 -17.72 -4.99
CA SER A 72 -22.05 -17.57 -5.28
C SER A 72 -22.30 -16.60 -6.44
N LEU A 73 -21.57 -15.48 -6.47
CA LEU A 73 -21.66 -14.48 -7.53
C LEU A 73 -21.20 -15.03 -8.88
N CYS A 74 -20.09 -15.77 -8.91
CA CYS A 74 -19.56 -16.43 -10.12
C CYS A 74 -20.58 -17.36 -10.78
N TYR A 75 -21.38 -18.08 -9.98
CA TYR A 75 -22.37 -19.05 -10.48
C TYR A 75 -23.80 -18.49 -10.55
N SER A 76 -23.99 -17.18 -10.32
CA SER A 76 -25.32 -16.56 -10.34
C SER A 76 -25.94 -16.41 -11.73
N GLY A 77 -25.17 -16.65 -12.81
CA GLY A 77 -25.59 -16.43 -14.19
C GLY A 77 -25.70 -14.95 -14.60
N ARG A 78 -25.35 -14.01 -13.70
CA ARG A 78 -25.47 -12.56 -13.93
C ARG A 78 -24.26 -11.91 -14.59
N TYR A 79 -23.08 -12.53 -14.48
CA TYR A 79 -21.82 -11.94 -14.91
C TYR A 79 -20.98 -12.97 -15.65
N THR A 80 -20.29 -12.51 -16.69
CA THR A 80 -19.16 -13.22 -17.27
C THR A 80 -17.92 -13.09 -16.38
N GLN A 81 -16.94 -13.97 -16.57
CA GLN A 81 -15.65 -13.88 -15.88
C GLN A 81 -14.99 -12.51 -16.07
N ALA A 82 -15.00 -11.97 -17.30
CA ALA A 82 -14.38 -10.68 -17.61
C ALA A 82 -15.08 -9.51 -16.90
N GLU A 83 -16.41 -9.52 -16.84
CA GLU A 83 -17.18 -8.51 -16.12
C GLU A 83 -16.92 -8.56 -14.62
N LEU A 84 -16.80 -9.76 -14.05
CA LEU A 84 -16.54 -9.93 -12.64
C LEU A 84 -15.13 -9.47 -12.26
N ILE A 85 -14.12 -9.82 -13.06
CA ILE A 85 -12.73 -9.31 -12.89
C ILE A 85 -12.72 -7.79 -12.96
N SER A 86 -13.37 -7.20 -13.97
CA SER A 86 -13.47 -5.74 -14.09
C SER A 86 -14.15 -5.11 -12.88
N LYS A 87 -15.21 -5.75 -12.36
CA LYS A 87 -15.92 -5.27 -11.18
C LYS A 87 -15.03 -5.22 -9.95
N ILE A 88 -14.17 -6.23 -9.75
CA ILE A 88 -13.28 -6.34 -8.58
C ILE A 88 -12.07 -5.42 -8.71
N THR A 89 -11.51 -5.27 -9.91
CA THR A 89 -10.20 -4.62 -10.11
C THR A 89 -10.28 -3.16 -10.59
N ARG A 90 -11.45 -2.68 -11.05
CA ARG A 90 -11.60 -1.35 -11.65
C ARG A 90 -12.87 -0.58 -11.24
N LYS A 91 -13.89 -1.27 -10.73
CA LYS A 91 -15.21 -0.68 -10.44
C LYS A 91 -15.69 -1.00 -9.03
N ALA A 92 -14.74 -1.05 -8.09
CA ALA A 92 -14.96 -1.32 -6.68
C ALA A 92 -14.31 -0.23 -5.81
N GLY A 93 -14.24 -0.45 -4.51
CA GLY A 93 -13.63 0.50 -3.58
C GLY A 93 -14.38 1.82 -3.52
N LEU A 94 -13.66 2.95 -3.42
CA LEU A 94 -14.28 4.28 -3.40
C LEU A 94 -15.17 4.52 -4.63
N CYS A 95 -14.72 4.11 -5.81
CA CYS A 95 -15.50 4.22 -7.04
C CYS A 95 -16.81 3.42 -6.96
N GLY A 96 -16.75 2.21 -6.39
CA GLY A 96 -17.92 1.35 -6.21
C GLY A 96 -18.94 1.89 -5.21
N HIS A 97 -18.50 2.63 -4.20
CA HIS A 97 -19.36 3.16 -3.13
C HIS A 97 -19.83 4.60 -3.40
N LEU A 98 -18.93 5.46 -3.87
CA LEU A 98 -19.08 6.91 -3.92
C LEU A 98 -19.06 7.46 -5.36
N GLY A 99 -18.80 6.61 -6.36
CA GLY A 99 -18.77 7.01 -7.77
C GLY A 99 -17.54 7.84 -8.19
N THR A 100 -16.53 7.96 -7.32
CA THR A 100 -15.27 8.67 -7.60
C THR A 100 -14.08 7.88 -7.07
N THR A 101 -12.93 8.02 -7.74
CA THR A 101 -11.63 7.54 -7.26
C THR A 101 -10.79 8.67 -6.66
N ASP A 102 -11.26 9.92 -6.73
CA ASP A 102 -10.52 11.10 -6.30
C ASP A 102 -10.75 11.37 -4.80
N ALA A 103 -9.67 11.35 -4.02
CA ALA A 103 -9.71 11.62 -2.59
C ALA A 103 -10.19 13.06 -2.27
N GLN A 104 -9.95 14.03 -3.16
CA GLN A 104 -10.41 15.41 -2.98
C GLN A 104 -11.94 15.50 -3.11
N ASP A 105 -12.52 14.75 -4.04
CA ASP A 105 -13.97 14.67 -4.19
C ASP A 105 -14.61 14.01 -2.96
N VAL A 106 -14.02 12.91 -2.47
CA VAL A 106 -14.50 12.23 -1.25
C VAL A 106 -14.42 13.17 -0.03
N GLU A 107 -13.32 13.90 0.14
CA GLU A 107 -13.18 14.87 1.24
C GLU A 107 -14.22 16.00 1.12
N ARG A 108 -14.53 16.47 -0.09
CA ARG A 108 -15.60 17.46 -0.33
C ARG A 108 -16.96 16.92 0.10
N MET A 109 -17.32 15.69 -0.29
CA MET A 109 -18.57 15.04 0.14
C MET A 109 -18.67 14.97 1.67
N ILE A 110 -17.59 14.60 2.35
CA ILE A 110 -17.53 14.54 3.82
C ILE A 110 -17.75 15.94 4.42
N GLN A 111 -17.11 16.97 3.88
CA GLN A 111 -17.25 18.35 4.36
C GLN A 111 -18.66 18.91 4.15
N GLU A 112 -19.36 18.46 3.10
CA GLU A 112 -20.76 18.78 2.82
C GLU A 112 -21.74 17.97 3.70
N GLY A 113 -21.24 17.05 4.53
CA GLY A 113 -22.03 16.30 5.51
C GLY A 113 -22.48 14.92 5.05
N ASP A 114 -21.91 14.37 3.97
CA ASP A 114 -22.19 13.00 3.54
C ASP A 114 -21.62 11.97 4.54
N ALA A 115 -22.53 11.38 5.32
CA ALA A 115 -22.19 10.38 6.32
C ALA A 115 -21.69 9.06 5.69
N HIS A 116 -22.17 8.70 4.49
CA HIS A 116 -21.74 7.48 3.82
C HIS A 116 -20.31 7.63 3.29
N ALA A 117 -19.97 8.79 2.72
CA ALA A 117 -18.60 9.09 2.30
C ALA A 117 -17.62 9.01 3.48
N LEU A 118 -18.02 9.52 4.66
CA LEU A 118 -17.22 9.42 5.88
C LEU A 118 -17.03 7.97 6.32
N GLU A 119 -18.10 7.18 6.36
CA GLU A 119 -18.05 5.76 6.73
C GLU A 119 -17.10 4.97 5.81
N VAL A 120 -17.21 5.18 4.51
CA VAL A 120 -16.37 4.49 3.51
C VAL A 120 -14.91 4.90 3.64
N ALA A 121 -14.61 6.20 3.83
CA ALA A 121 -13.25 6.67 4.07
C ALA A 121 -12.64 6.06 5.35
N GLN A 122 -13.42 5.99 6.44
CA GLN A 122 -12.99 5.37 7.69
C GLN A 122 -12.78 3.86 7.55
N ALA A 123 -13.61 3.18 6.75
CA ALA A 123 -13.46 1.77 6.45
C ALA A 123 -12.16 1.48 5.68
N MET A 124 -11.80 2.34 4.72
CA MET A 124 -10.51 2.26 4.01
C MET A 124 -9.34 2.38 4.98
N ALA A 125 -9.33 3.44 5.81
CA ALA A 125 -8.30 3.67 6.82
C ALA A 125 -8.18 2.49 7.79
N TYR A 126 -9.32 1.91 8.19
CA TYR A 126 -9.38 0.75 9.07
C TYR A 126 -8.74 -0.49 8.44
N GLN A 127 -9.02 -0.80 7.18
CA GLN A 127 -8.41 -1.95 6.51
C GLN A 127 -6.90 -1.77 6.32
N ILE A 128 -6.46 -0.56 5.92
CA ILE A 128 -5.03 -0.23 5.83
C ILE A 128 -4.33 -0.45 7.18
N ALA A 129 -4.90 0.06 8.27
CA ALA A 129 -4.33 -0.09 9.60
C ALA A 129 -4.26 -1.56 10.06
N LYS A 130 -5.29 -2.36 9.74
CA LYS A 130 -5.27 -3.81 10.03
C LYS A 130 -4.14 -4.51 9.30
N GLU A 131 -3.95 -4.19 8.03
CA GLU A 131 -2.89 -4.80 7.21
C GLU A 131 -1.50 -4.40 7.71
N ILE A 132 -1.30 -3.12 8.10
CA ILE A 132 -0.08 -2.69 8.80
C ILE A 132 0.15 -3.50 10.07
N GLY A 133 -0.90 -3.70 10.87
CA GLY A 133 -0.85 -4.54 12.07
C GLY A 133 -0.47 -5.98 11.77
N ALA A 134 -0.99 -6.57 10.69
CA ALA A 134 -0.61 -7.89 10.22
C ALA A 134 0.89 -7.95 9.87
N MET A 135 1.39 -6.96 9.13
CA MET A 135 2.82 -6.89 8.78
C MET A 135 3.74 -6.65 9.97
N ALA A 136 3.25 -6.01 11.03
CA ALA A 136 4.00 -5.92 12.28
C ALA A 136 4.20 -7.29 12.94
N THR A 137 3.24 -8.21 12.79
CA THR A 137 3.40 -9.60 13.29
C THR A 137 4.43 -10.39 12.49
N VAL A 138 4.58 -10.12 11.19
CA VAL A 138 5.63 -10.70 10.34
C VAL A 138 7.03 -10.30 10.82
N LEU A 139 7.16 -9.07 11.32
CA LEU A 139 8.38 -8.54 11.93
C LEU A 139 8.51 -8.86 13.42
N SER A 140 7.63 -9.69 13.99
CA SER A 140 7.61 -10.01 15.42
C SER A 140 7.56 -8.78 16.34
N GLY A 141 6.95 -7.68 15.87
CA GLY A 141 6.88 -6.41 16.59
C GLY A 141 8.16 -5.56 16.54
N GLU A 142 9.24 -6.04 15.91
CA GLU A 142 10.48 -5.28 15.71
C GLU A 142 10.32 -4.32 14.53
N VAL A 143 9.63 -3.20 14.74
CA VAL A 143 9.34 -2.18 13.72
C VAL A 143 9.98 -0.86 14.12
N ASP A 144 10.91 -0.35 13.31
CA ASP A 144 11.55 0.94 13.53
C ASP A 144 10.67 2.12 13.06
N ALA A 145 9.91 1.92 11.99
CA ALA A 145 8.98 2.90 11.44
C ALA A 145 7.87 2.25 10.60
N VAL A 146 6.74 2.95 10.50
CA VAL A 146 5.73 2.70 9.46
C VAL A 146 5.77 3.86 8.48
N ALA A 147 6.03 3.59 7.22
CA ALA A 147 6.14 4.61 6.17
C ALA A 147 4.91 4.57 5.24
N LEU A 148 4.16 5.68 5.20
CA LEU A 148 3.03 5.87 4.30
C LEU A 148 3.50 6.61 3.04
N THR A 149 3.19 6.09 1.86
CA THR A 149 3.61 6.65 0.57
C THR A 149 2.50 6.52 -0.48
N GLY A 150 2.74 6.99 -1.71
CA GLY A 150 1.75 6.95 -2.80
C GLY A 150 0.84 8.18 -2.83
N GLY A 151 -0.06 8.24 -3.81
CA GLY A 151 -0.92 9.40 -4.05
C GLY A 151 -1.87 9.72 -2.89
N LEU A 152 -2.43 8.70 -2.24
CA LEU A 152 -3.36 8.88 -1.12
C LEU A 152 -2.66 9.33 0.18
N ALA A 153 -1.33 9.24 0.27
CA ALA A 153 -0.59 9.78 1.42
C ALA A 153 -0.67 11.32 1.50
N ALA A 154 -1.16 12.01 0.46
CA ALA A 154 -1.51 13.44 0.52
C ALA A 154 -2.90 13.70 1.16
N TRP A 155 -3.74 12.67 1.32
CA TRP A 155 -5.07 12.82 1.90
C TRP A 155 -4.97 12.80 3.43
N ARG A 156 -4.91 14.01 4.01
CA ARG A 156 -4.68 14.20 5.45
C ARG A 156 -5.61 13.40 6.35
N ARG A 157 -6.92 13.35 6.07
CA ARG A 157 -7.87 12.57 6.88
C ARG A 157 -7.51 11.09 6.93
N LEU A 158 -7.19 10.50 5.78
CA LEU A 158 -6.78 9.10 5.70
C LEU A 158 -5.51 8.86 6.51
N VAL A 159 -4.50 9.73 6.35
CA VAL A 159 -3.23 9.65 7.09
C VAL A 159 -3.46 9.78 8.59
N ASP A 160 -4.26 10.75 9.04
CA ASP A 160 -4.56 10.97 10.46
C ASP A 160 -5.28 9.75 11.07
N ASP A 161 -6.24 9.16 10.33
CA ASP A 161 -6.98 7.98 10.78
C ASP A 161 -6.13 6.70 10.84
N VAL A 162 -5.22 6.50 9.88
CA VAL A 162 -4.24 5.41 9.91
C VAL A 162 -3.23 5.62 11.04
N THR A 163 -2.72 6.84 11.19
CA THR A 163 -1.72 7.21 12.21
C THR A 163 -2.21 6.89 13.61
N ARG A 164 -3.40 7.39 13.96
CA ARG A 164 -4.05 7.13 15.26
C ARG A 164 -4.21 5.64 15.59
N ARG A 165 -4.30 4.77 14.57
CA ARG A 165 -4.45 3.33 14.76
C ARG A 165 -3.13 2.59 14.82
N CYS A 166 -2.06 3.12 14.24
CA CYS A 166 -0.80 2.41 14.05
C CYS A 166 0.37 3.01 14.82
N GLU A 167 0.25 4.22 15.37
CA GLU A 167 1.35 4.91 16.08
C GLU A 167 1.86 4.15 17.32
N PHE A 168 1.06 3.23 17.87
CA PHE A 168 1.50 2.35 18.96
C PHE A 168 2.51 1.28 18.50
N ILE A 169 2.57 0.99 17.19
CA ILE A 169 3.48 0.00 16.61
C ILE A 169 4.87 0.61 16.48
N ALA A 170 4.96 1.77 15.83
CA ALA A 170 6.19 2.52 15.59
C ALA A 170 5.84 3.96 15.14
N PRO A 171 6.81 4.90 15.13
CA PRO A 171 6.62 6.21 14.53
C PRO A 171 6.12 6.14 13.09
N ILE A 172 5.14 6.98 12.75
CA ILE A 172 4.59 7.08 11.39
C ILE A 172 5.35 8.15 10.61
N MET A 173 5.87 7.78 9.45
CA MET A 173 6.53 8.67 8.50
C MET A 173 5.71 8.77 7.24
N VAL A 174 5.60 9.96 6.65
CA VAL A 174 4.73 10.21 5.49
C VAL A 174 5.55 10.79 4.34
N PHE A 175 5.55 10.08 3.21
CA PHE A 175 6.27 10.43 2.00
C PHE A 175 5.29 10.53 0.83
N PRO A 176 4.59 11.67 0.65
CA PRO A 176 3.56 11.78 -0.39
C PRO A 176 4.11 11.56 -1.81
N GLY A 177 3.31 10.88 -2.64
CA GLY A 177 3.63 10.59 -4.04
C GLY A 177 4.46 9.32 -4.24
N GLU A 178 4.77 8.99 -5.50
CA GLU A 178 5.42 7.72 -5.85
C GLU A 178 6.94 7.88 -6.08
N ASN A 179 7.37 9.09 -6.47
CA ASN A 179 8.77 9.47 -6.73
C ASN A 179 9.54 8.47 -7.61
N GLU A 180 8.88 7.86 -8.61
CA GLU A 180 9.44 6.76 -9.40
C GLU A 180 10.71 7.14 -10.16
N MET A 181 10.71 8.32 -10.81
CA MET A 181 11.85 8.81 -11.57
C MET A 181 13.07 9.03 -10.68
N GLU A 182 12.86 9.55 -9.47
CA GLU A 182 13.91 9.71 -8.47
C GLU A 182 14.43 8.34 -8.01
N ALA A 183 13.52 7.39 -7.74
CA ALA A 183 13.88 6.03 -7.32
C ALA A 183 14.74 5.30 -8.37
N LEU A 184 14.40 5.44 -9.65
CA LEU A 184 15.18 4.91 -10.77
C LEU A 184 16.56 5.55 -10.86
N ALA A 185 16.62 6.88 -10.80
CA ALA A 185 17.86 7.64 -10.88
C ALA A 185 18.82 7.30 -9.72
N VAL A 186 18.31 7.27 -8.48
CA VAL A 186 19.10 6.89 -7.29
C VAL A 186 19.62 5.47 -7.41
N SER A 187 18.79 4.52 -7.85
CA SER A 187 19.23 3.13 -8.00
C SER A 187 20.33 2.98 -9.06
N ALA A 188 20.24 3.70 -10.18
CA ALA A 188 21.30 3.73 -11.18
C ALA A 188 22.59 4.36 -10.63
N MET A 189 22.48 5.44 -9.87
CA MET A 189 23.63 6.13 -9.27
C MET A 189 24.39 5.24 -8.28
N LEU A 190 23.68 4.50 -7.42
CA LEU A 190 24.30 3.57 -6.48
C LEU A 190 25.13 2.48 -7.16
N VAL A 191 24.68 2.00 -8.32
CA VAL A 191 25.44 1.05 -9.14
C VAL A 191 26.67 1.70 -9.76
N LEU A 192 26.52 2.91 -10.32
CA LEU A 192 27.63 3.66 -10.92
C LEU A 192 28.71 4.04 -9.92
N GLU A 193 28.33 4.27 -8.66
CA GLU A 193 29.25 4.58 -7.55
C GLU A 193 29.84 3.33 -6.87
N GLY A 194 29.44 2.12 -7.30
CA GLY A 194 29.93 0.86 -6.74
C GLY A 194 29.37 0.53 -5.35
N GLN A 195 28.30 1.20 -4.91
CA GLN A 195 27.62 0.95 -3.64
C GLN A 195 26.64 -0.24 -3.74
N GLU A 196 26.11 -0.51 -4.93
CA GLU A 196 25.29 -1.70 -5.21
C GLU A 196 25.81 -2.43 -6.46
N GLN A 197 25.62 -3.76 -6.50
CA GLN A 197 25.92 -4.54 -7.69
C GLN A 197 24.70 -4.59 -8.62
N ALA A 198 24.92 -4.42 -9.93
CA ALA A 198 23.89 -4.60 -10.93
C ALA A 198 23.44 -6.07 -10.98
N GLY A 199 22.13 -6.31 -10.91
CA GLY A 199 21.56 -7.64 -11.09
C GLY A 199 21.73 -8.14 -12.53
N GLN A 200 22.02 -9.43 -12.70
CA GLN A 200 22.04 -10.09 -14.01
C GLN A 200 20.71 -10.79 -14.26
N TYR A 201 19.95 -10.31 -15.24
CA TYR A 201 18.72 -10.97 -15.66
C TYR A 201 19.06 -12.24 -16.45
N GLY A 202 18.60 -13.40 -15.98
CA GLY A 202 18.79 -14.71 -16.65
C GLY A 202 19.93 -15.58 -16.10
N ALA A 203 20.68 -15.14 -15.09
CA ALA A 203 21.56 -16.03 -14.34
C ALA A 203 20.71 -16.99 -13.50
N ARG A 204 20.94 -18.31 -13.58
CA ARG A 204 20.27 -19.27 -12.68
C ARG A 204 20.56 -18.89 -11.23
N PRO A 205 19.60 -18.99 -10.30
CA PRO A 205 19.91 -18.81 -8.89
C PRO A 205 21.02 -19.81 -8.51
N MET A 206 22.09 -19.34 -7.89
CA MET A 206 23.03 -20.25 -7.24
C MET A 206 22.25 -21.00 -6.15
N GLN A 207 22.25 -22.33 -6.25
CA GLN A 207 21.67 -23.25 -5.28
C GLN A 207 22.35 -23.12 -3.92
#